data_AF-A0A1M7RU88-F1
#
_entry.id   AF-A0A1M7RU88-F1
#
_cell.length_a   1.000
_cell.length_b   1.000
_cell.length_c   1.000
_cell.angle_alpha   90.00
_cell.angle_beta   90.00
_cell.angle_gamma   90.00
#
_symmetry.space_group_name_H-M   'P 1'
#
loop_
_entity.id
_entity.type
_entity.pdbx_description
1 polymer ?
#
loop_
_entity_poly.entity_id
_entity_poly.type
_entity_poly.pdbx_seq_one_letter_code
_entity_poly.pdbx_strand_id
1 'polypeptide(L)'
;MKKKCLFKIVFISLLILVFNYALVFAQSLNPEKFVENFYQWYLENEMNVKIDDKAFAQYLSPCLIEQIKKSQSKGALPDGFNYFIKASDYNDEHPRKIKVHKATCFKDNVILVPVTFGEGFAYSVLVFLRKDGNALSIIKIAPTYSYGEYPVSGNPNKINASPEKFVENFYRWYLSNEHGENLPERNKEIYNYVFEATVEAVKARLGFYYTSYFTATAVNGADWENNIHVYQHITLPDNLIIVPVSFGKDKDTNVVVILSAEDKGLRITRVEDTWGYSAIP
;
A
#
# COMPACT_ATOMS: atom_id res chain seq x y z
N MET A 1 -61.86 0.96 15.01
CA MET A 1 -61.02 1.41 13.87
C MET A 1 -59.67 2.03 14.24
N LYS A 2 -59.50 2.73 15.37
CA LYS A 2 -58.25 3.45 15.70
C LYS A 2 -56.98 2.58 15.93
N LYS A 3 -57.11 1.35 16.47
CA LYS A 3 -55.95 0.47 16.76
C LYS A 3 -55.22 -0.07 15.51
N LYS A 4 -55.93 -0.28 14.38
CA LYS A 4 -55.33 -0.78 13.14
C LYS A 4 -54.48 0.27 12.41
N CYS A 5 -54.73 1.55 12.65
CA CYS A 5 -53.97 2.64 12.03
C CYS A 5 -52.65 2.91 12.77
N LEU A 6 -52.66 2.82 14.11
CA LEU A 6 -51.47 3.01 14.95
C LEU A 6 -50.41 1.93 14.69
N PHE A 7 -50.83 0.68 14.49
CA PHE A 7 -49.93 -0.45 14.22
C PHE A 7 -49.21 -0.32 12.88
N LYS A 8 -49.88 0.21 11.85
CA LYS A 8 -49.25 0.47 10.54
C LYS A 8 -48.18 1.56 10.60
N ILE A 9 -48.40 2.61 11.40
CA ILE A 9 -47.44 3.73 11.53
C ILE A 9 -46.18 3.26 12.28
N VAL A 10 -46.34 2.49 13.37
CA VAL A 10 -45.19 1.94 14.12
C VAL A 10 -44.38 0.96 13.26
N PHE A 11 -45.05 0.12 12.47
CA PHE A 11 -44.37 -0.83 11.59
C PHE A 11 -43.60 -0.14 10.45
N ILE A 12 -44.16 0.94 9.88
CA ILE A 12 -43.49 1.75 8.86
C ILE A 12 -42.29 2.50 9.45
N SER A 13 -42.41 3.10 10.65
CA SER A 13 -41.27 3.73 11.32
C SER A 13 -40.16 2.74 11.69
N LEU A 14 -40.52 1.51 12.09
CA LEU A 14 -39.54 0.45 12.36
C LEU A 14 -38.82 -0.01 11.09
N LEU A 15 -39.55 -0.14 9.97
CA LEU A 15 -38.98 -0.46 8.65
C LEU A 15 -38.04 0.64 8.14
N ILE A 16 -38.39 1.91 8.33
CA ILE A 16 -37.54 3.05 7.98
C ILE A 16 -36.29 3.07 8.87
N LEU A 17 -36.40 2.74 10.16
CA LEU A 17 -35.24 2.65 11.05
C LEU A 17 -34.29 1.52 10.60
N VAL A 18 -34.83 0.33 10.32
CA VAL A 18 -34.04 -0.84 9.89
C VAL A 18 -33.38 -0.62 8.51
N PHE A 19 -34.06 0.05 7.57
CA PHE A 19 -33.47 0.40 6.27
C PHE A 19 -32.34 1.43 6.40
N ASN A 20 -32.45 2.40 7.31
CA ASN A 20 -31.38 3.37 7.54
C ASN A 20 -30.15 2.73 8.20
N TYR A 21 -30.33 1.74 9.08
CA TYR A 21 -29.19 0.97 9.61
C TYR A 21 -28.52 0.12 8.51
N ALA A 22 -29.29 -0.56 7.66
CA ALA A 22 -28.71 -1.41 6.60
C ALA A 22 -27.90 -0.63 5.55
N LEU A 23 -28.27 0.63 5.27
CA LEU A 23 -27.54 1.50 4.34
C LEU A 23 -26.21 2.03 4.92
N VAL A 24 -26.08 2.12 6.25
CA VAL A 24 -24.84 2.56 6.91
C VAL A 24 -23.78 1.44 6.93
N PHE A 25 -24.17 0.18 6.72
CA PHE A 25 -23.26 -0.98 6.80
C PHE A 25 -22.94 -1.66 5.47
N ALA A 26 -23.42 -1.14 4.34
CA ALA A 26 -23.01 -1.65 3.04
C ALA A 26 -21.60 -1.12 2.71
N GLN A 27 -20.60 -2.01 2.75
CA GLN A 27 -19.25 -1.66 2.29
C GLN A 27 -19.30 -1.22 0.83
N SER A 28 -18.67 -0.09 0.55
CA SER A 28 -18.46 0.37 -0.82
C SER A 28 -17.63 -0.66 -1.58
N LEU A 29 -18.10 -1.07 -2.76
CA LEU A 29 -17.30 -1.88 -3.69
C LEU A 29 -16.32 -1.04 -4.52
N ASN A 30 -16.44 0.29 -4.46
CA ASN A 30 -15.44 1.20 -4.99
C ASN A 30 -14.24 1.26 -4.01
N PRO A 31 -13.02 0.86 -4.44
CA PRO A 31 -11.84 0.78 -3.59
C PRO A 31 -11.46 2.10 -2.92
N GLU A 32 -11.53 3.20 -3.66
CA GLU A 32 -11.18 4.53 -3.14
C GLU A 32 -12.13 4.93 -2.00
N LYS A 33 -13.44 4.76 -2.21
CA LYS A 33 -14.45 5.07 -1.20
C LYS A 33 -14.41 4.11 -0.01
N PHE A 34 -14.05 2.84 -0.24
CA PHE A 34 -13.83 1.88 0.84
C PHE A 34 -12.69 2.33 1.77
N VAL A 35 -11.55 2.74 1.20
CA VAL A 35 -10.39 3.25 1.95
C VAL A 35 -10.69 4.60 2.60
N GLU A 36 -11.41 5.49 1.92
CA GLU A 36 -11.86 6.75 2.51
C GLU A 36 -12.72 6.52 3.75
N ASN A 37 -13.70 5.61 3.67
CA ASN A 37 -14.57 5.26 4.80
C ASN A 37 -13.78 4.66 5.97
N PHE A 38 -12.80 3.79 5.68
CA PHE A 38 -11.90 3.23 6.70
C PHE A 38 -11.17 4.35 7.45
N TYR A 39 -10.51 5.27 6.74
CA TYR A 39 -9.73 6.32 7.40
C TYR A 39 -10.59 7.38 8.07
N GLN A 40 -11.76 7.72 7.52
CA GLN A 40 -12.72 8.60 8.21
C GLN A 40 -13.12 8.01 9.56
N TRP A 41 -13.53 6.74 9.58
CA TRP A 41 -13.87 6.05 10.82
C TRP A 41 -12.65 5.93 11.76
N TYR A 42 -11.49 5.52 11.24
CA TYR A 42 -10.30 5.28 12.04
C TYR A 42 -9.82 6.56 12.74
N LEU A 43 -9.69 7.67 12.00
CA LEU A 43 -9.20 8.94 12.54
C LEU A 43 -10.19 9.60 13.52
N GLU A 44 -11.50 9.34 13.39
CA GLU A 44 -12.50 9.79 14.36
C GLU A 44 -12.44 9.03 15.69
N ASN A 45 -11.93 7.80 15.68
CA ASN A 45 -12.00 6.88 16.81
C ASN A 45 -10.62 6.44 17.33
N GLU A 46 -9.51 6.93 16.76
CA GLU A 46 -8.13 6.46 16.97
C GLU A 46 -7.75 6.27 18.45
N MET A 47 -8.11 7.23 19.30
CA MET A 47 -7.81 7.20 20.74
C MET A 47 -8.58 6.15 21.54
N ASN A 48 -9.66 5.60 20.98
CA ASN A 48 -10.62 4.74 21.69
C ASN A 48 -10.74 3.34 21.08
N VAL A 49 -10.17 3.09 19.90
CA VAL A 49 -10.27 1.80 19.21
C VAL A 49 -9.10 0.90 19.55
N LYS A 50 -9.42 -0.33 19.92
CA LYS A 50 -8.46 -1.41 20.06
C LYS A 50 -8.57 -2.33 18.86
N ILE A 51 -7.48 -3.01 18.48
CA ILE A 51 -7.46 -3.89 17.30
C ILE A 51 -8.43 -5.08 17.40
N ASP A 52 -8.94 -5.38 18.59
CA ASP A 52 -9.98 -6.38 18.85
C ASP A 52 -11.42 -5.85 18.67
N ASP A 53 -11.59 -4.55 18.39
CA ASP A 53 -12.88 -3.97 18.07
C ASP A 53 -13.45 -4.60 16.78
N LYS A 54 -14.72 -4.98 16.84
CA LYS A 54 -15.46 -5.59 15.72
C LYS A 54 -15.50 -4.68 14.50
N ALA A 55 -15.34 -3.37 14.67
CA ALA A 55 -15.27 -2.42 13.58
C ALA A 55 -14.04 -2.66 12.66
N PHE A 56 -12.89 -3.10 13.20
CA PHE A 56 -11.74 -3.45 12.36
C PHE A 56 -12.00 -4.65 11.47
N ALA A 57 -12.81 -5.62 11.92
CA ALA A 57 -13.18 -6.78 11.10
C ALA A 57 -14.06 -6.42 9.89
N GLN A 58 -14.57 -5.19 9.81
CA GLN A 58 -15.23 -4.69 8.62
C GLN A 58 -14.19 -4.28 7.56
N TYR A 59 -13.07 -3.69 7.96
CA TYR A 59 -12.12 -3.13 7.00
C TYR A 59 -10.91 -4.01 6.74
N LEU A 60 -10.45 -4.76 7.74
CA LEU A 60 -9.18 -5.49 7.70
C LEU A 60 -9.41 -6.98 7.45
N SER A 61 -8.47 -7.61 6.77
CA SER A 61 -8.45 -9.06 6.67
C SER A 61 -8.19 -9.71 8.04
N PRO A 62 -8.71 -10.92 8.31
CA PRO A 62 -8.46 -11.63 9.57
C PRO A 62 -6.96 -11.82 9.84
N CYS A 63 -6.18 -12.18 8.82
CA CYS A 63 -4.74 -12.38 8.94
C CYS A 63 -3.99 -11.09 9.31
N LEU A 64 -4.42 -9.94 8.78
CA LEU A 64 -3.84 -8.64 9.15
C LEU A 64 -4.13 -8.30 10.62
N ILE A 65 -5.37 -8.53 11.08
CA ILE A 65 -5.75 -8.33 12.49
C ILE A 65 -4.87 -9.19 13.42
N GLU A 66 -4.73 -10.48 13.11
CA GLU A 66 -3.90 -11.40 13.90
C GLU A 66 -2.44 -10.97 13.94
N GLN A 67 -1.89 -10.53 12.81
CA GLN A 67 -0.52 -10.07 12.75
C GLN A 67 -0.30 -8.80 13.58
N ILE A 68 -1.20 -7.82 13.50
CA ILE A 68 -1.11 -6.60 14.32
C ILE A 68 -1.17 -6.96 15.82
N LYS A 69 -2.09 -7.84 16.21
CA LYS A 69 -2.19 -8.36 17.59
C LYS A 69 -0.88 -9.01 18.05
N LYS A 70 -0.30 -9.87 17.22
CA LYS A 70 0.96 -10.58 17.51
C LYS A 70 2.15 -9.64 17.67
N SER A 71 2.20 -8.57 16.87
CA SER A 71 3.24 -7.55 17.01
C SER A 71 3.05 -6.74 18.31
N GLN A 72 1.82 -6.27 18.57
CA GLN A 72 1.49 -5.54 19.80
C GLN A 72 1.81 -6.35 21.07
N SER A 73 1.51 -7.66 21.08
CA SER A 73 1.80 -8.53 22.23
C SER A 73 3.30 -8.69 22.51
N LYS A 74 4.15 -8.42 21.52
CA LYS A 74 5.62 -8.46 21.66
C LYS A 74 6.22 -7.11 22.09
N GLY A 75 5.37 -6.12 22.42
CA GLY A 75 5.80 -4.76 22.74
C GLY A 75 6.36 -4.00 21.54
N ALA A 76 6.12 -4.49 20.32
CA ALA A 76 6.59 -3.89 19.09
C ALA A 76 5.39 -3.44 18.25
N LEU A 77 5.29 -2.14 17.98
CA LEU A 77 4.54 -1.71 16.81
C LEU A 77 5.31 -2.22 15.57
N PRO A 78 4.65 -2.77 14.55
CA PRO A 78 5.32 -3.06 13.28
C PRO A 78 5.99 -1.76 12.79
N ASP A 79 7.31 -1.79 12.67
CA ASP A 79 8.17 -0.65 12.31
C ASP A 79 8.32 0.48 13.37
N GLY A 80 7.79 0.33 14.59
CA GLY A 80 7.90 1.34 15.65
C GLY A 80 6.93 2.53 15.53
N PHE A 81 6.03 2.48 14.55
CA PHE A 81 5.07 3.55 14.21
C PHE A 81 3.62 3.07 14.38
N ASN A 82 2.66 3.99 14.43
CA ASN A 82 1.25 3.61 14.28
C ASN A 82 1.07 2.86 12.96
N TYR A 83 0.51 1.64 12.99
CA TYR A 83 0.44 0.77 11.82
C TYR A 83 -0.33 1.36 10.65
N PHE A 84 -1.44 2.07 10.92
CA PHE A 84 -2.40 2.48 9.91
C PHE A 84 -2.00 3.78 9.19
N ILE A 85 -1.25 4.63 9.89
CA ILE A 85 -0.76 5.91 9.36
C ILE A 85 0.75 5.93 9.12
N LYS A 86 1.51 4.98 9.67
CA LYS A 86 2.97 4.87 9.54
C LYS A 86 3.73 6.14 9.99
N ALA A 87 3.27 6.76 11.07
CA ALA A 87 3.89 7.93 11.71
C ALA A 87 4.05 7.72 13.23
N SER A 88 5.03 8.39 13.85
CA SER A 88 5.33 8.31 15.31
C SER A 88 4.75 9.48 16.09
N ASP A 89 4.80 10.67 15.51
CA ASP A 89 4.49 11.95 16.17
C ASP A 89 3.22 12.54 15.56
N TYR A 90 2.13 11.77 15.63
CA TYR A 90 0.81 12.28 15.23
C TYR A 90 0.27 13.19 16.35
N ASN A 91 0.64 14.47 16.28
CA ASN A 91 0.20 15.48 17.24
C ASN A 91 -1.21 15.95 16.87
N ASP A 92 -2.05 16.27 17.86
CA ASP A 92 -3.49 16.64 17.75
C ASP A 92 -3.83 17.77 16.74
N GLU A 93 -2.83 18.47 16.19
CA GLU A 93 -2.98 19.55 15.22
C GLU A 93 -2.76 19.16 13.74
N HIS A 94 -2.41 17.90 13.42
CA HIS A 94 -2.25 17.45 12.03
C HIS A 94 -3.54 16.86 11.44
N PRO A 95 -3.85 17.13 10.16
CA PRO A 95 -5.22 17.32 9.75
C PRO A 95 -5.92 15.98 9.49
N ARG A 96 -7.14 15.87 10.01
CA ARG A 96 -8.19 14.89 9.65
C ARG A 96 -8.53 14.84 8.15
N LYS A 97 -7.79 15.58 7.33
CA LYS A 97 -7.94 15.64 5.89
C LYS A 97 -7.07 14.56 5.27
N ILE A 98 -7.74 13.63 4.62
CA ILE A 98 -7.15 12.61 3.78
C ILE A 98 -7.42 12.94 2.33
N LYS A 99 -6.47 12.62 1.46
CA LYS A 99 -6.67 12.54 0.02
C LYS A 99 -6.45 11.11 -0.41
N VAL A 100 -7.52 10.47 -0.84
CA VAL A 100 -7.45 9.14 -1.47
C VAL A 100 -7.16 9.32 -2.96
N HIS A 101 -6.13 8.64 -3.44
CA HIS A 101 -5.74 8.67 -4.85
C HIS A 101 -6.40 7.52 -5.61
N LYS A 102 -6.37 7.61 -6.95
CA LYS A 102 -6.96 6.61 -7.83
C LYS A 102 -6.38 5.23 -7.57
N ALA A 103 -7.24 4.22 -7.53
CA ALA A 103 -6.84 2.84 -7.32
C ALA A 103 -6.18 2.22 -8.56
N THR A 104 -5.22 1.32 -8.32
CA THR A 104 -4.64 0.44 -9.34
C THR A 104 -5.00 -1.00 -9.02
N CYS A 105 -5.75 -1.65 -9.91
CA CYS A 105 -6.11 -3.07 -9.78
C CYS A 105 -5.08 -3.95 -10.48
N PHE A 106 -4.43 -4.81 -9.73
CA PHE A 106 -3.64 -5.92 -10.28
C PHE A 106 -4.58 -7.06 -10.73
N LYS A 107 -4.09 -8.02 -11.54
CA LYS A 107 -4.96 -9.13 -12.01
C LYS A 107 -5.18 -10.21 -10.94
N ASP A 108 -4.36 -10.25 -9.88
CA ASP A 108 -4.47 -11.20 -8.77
C ASP A 108 -5.49 -10.73 -7.70
N ASN A 109 -6.43 -9.87 -8.09
CA ASN A 109 -7.43 -9.25 -7.22
C ASN A 109 -6.86 -8.40 -6.06
N VAL A 110 -5.56 -8.08 -6.10
CA VAL A 110 -4.98 -7.07 -5.23
C VAL A 110 -5.21 -5.68 -5.82
N ILE A 111 -5.50 -4.72 -4.96
CA ILE A 111 -5.77 -3.34 -5.35
C ILE A 111 -4.88 -2.42 -4.51
N LEU A 112 -4.11 -1.56 -5.17
CA LEU A 112 -3.35 -0.49 -4.52
C LEU A 112 -4.20 0.78 -4.46
N VAL A 113 -4.29 1.39 -3.28
CA VAL A 113 -4.91 2.70 -3.05
C VAL A 113 -3.94 3.57 -2.24
N PRO A 114 -3.25 4.54 -2.86
CA PRO A 114 -2.42 5.49 -2.13
C PRO A 114 -3.27 6.49 -1.35
N VAL A 115 -2.85 6.82 -0.13
CA VAL A 115 -3.51 7.81 0.72
C VAL A 115 -2.50 8.82 1.21
N THR A 116 -2.84 10.09 1.08
CA THR A 116 -2.08 11.21 1.62
C THR A 116 -2.81 11.80 2.82
N PHE A 117 -2.09 12.05 3.90
CA PHE A 117 -2.56 12.80 5.07
C PHE A 117 -1.90 14.18 5.04
N GLY A 118 -2.63 15.24 5.39
CA GLY A 118 -2.04 16.59 5.33
C GLY A 118 -2.44 17.40 4.10
N GLU A 119 -2.49 18.72 4.26
CA GLU A 119 -2.51 19.69 3.14
C GLU A 119 -1.18 20.47 3.02
N GLY A 120 -0.28 20.36 3.99
CA GLY A 120 1.02 21.07 4.05
C GLY A 120 2.21 20.12 4.18
N PHE A 121 2.50 19.67 5.41
CA PHE A 121 3.45 18.58 5.67
C PHE A 121 2.77 17.24 5.42
N ALA A 122 2.56 16.95 4.14
CA ALA A 122 1.75 15.82 3.73
C ALA A 122 2.60 14.56 3.59
N TYR A 123 2.27 13.50 4.33
CA TYR A 123 2.89 12.19 4.16
C TYR A 123 1.90 11.21 3.56
N SER A 124 2.40 10.13 2.99
CA SER A 124 1.56 9.15 2.30
C SER A 124 1.83 7.72 2.77
N VAL A 125 0.82 6.88 2.59
CA VAL A 125 0.88 5.43 2.77
C VAL A 125 0.30 4.73 1.55
N LEU A 126 0.70 3.48 1.37
CA LEU A 126 0.16 2.59 0.36
C LEU A 126 -0.78 1.59 1.04
N VAL A 127 -2.08 1.65 0.70
CA VAL A 127 -3.06 0.68 1.19
C VAL A 127 -3.25 -0.40 0.15
N PHE A 128 -3.03 -1.65 0.55
CA PHE A 128 -3.30 -2.81 -0.29
C PHE A 128 -4.59 -3.45 0.15
N LEU A 129 -5.51 -3.61 -0.80
CA LEU A 129 -6.76 -4.32 -0.62
C LEU A 129 -6.72 -5.67 -1.34
N ARG A 130 -7.52 -6.61 -0.87
CA ARG A 130 -7.91 -7.79 -1.64
C ARG A 130 -9.40 -7.77 -1.91
N LYS A 131 -9.77 -8.11 -3.14
CA LYS A 131 -11.17 -8.33 -3.54
C LYS A 131 -11.49 -9.82 -3.55
N ASP A 132 -12.34 -10.25 -2.63
CA ASP A 132 -12.84 -11.62 -2.53
C ASP A 132 -14.35 -11.63 -2.85
N GLY A 133 -14.69 -11.95 -4.10
CA GLY A 133 -16.06 -11.83 -4.61
C GLY A 133 -16.56 -10.39 -4.57
N ASN A 134 -17.56 -10.13 -3.72
CA ASN A 134 -18.13 -8.80 -3.49
C ASN A 134 -17.67 -8.17 -2.16
N ALA A 135 -16.55 -8.62 -1.59
CA ALA A 135 -15.98 -8.02 -0.39
C ALA A 135 -14.61 -7.41 -0.69
N LEU A 136 -14.32 -6.29 -0.04
CA LEU A 136 -12.99 -5.68 0.01
C LEU A 136 -12.44 -5.82 1.43
N SER A 137 -11.14 -6.09 1.55
CA SER A 137 -10.45 -6.03 2.84
C SER A 137 -9.05 -5.45 2.67
N ILE A 138 -8.60 -4.66 3.63
CA ILE A 138 -7.22 -4.19 3.74
C ILE A 138 -6.36 -5.39 4.18
N ILE A 139 -5.35 -5.69 3.38
CA ILE A 139 -4.43 -6.81 3.62
C ILE A 139 -3.04 -6.37 4.08
N LYS A 140 -2.66 -5.12 3.78
CA LYS A 140 -1.37 -4.53 4.13
C LYS A 140 -1.46 -2.99 4.02
N ILE A 141 -0.76 -2.29 4.92
CA ILE A 141 -0.47 -0.86 4.78
C ILE A 141 1.03 -0.68 4.84
N ALA A 142 1.62 -0.07 3.81
CA ALA A 142 3.04 0.14 3.69
C ALA A 142 3.40 1.64 3.75
N PRO A 143 4.56 1.99 4.32
CA PRO A 143 5.07 3.34 4.27
C PRO A 143 5.54 3.72 2.86
N THR A 144 5.62 5.02 2.58
CA THR A 144 6.27 5.53 1.36
C THR A 144 7.67 6.10 1.58
N TYR A 145 8.14 6.20 2.84
CA TYR A 145 9.48 6.71 3.14
C TYR A 145 10.59 5.70 2.82
N SER A 146 11.75 6.22 2.46
CA SER A 146 12.99 5.49 2.13
C SER A 146 13.68 4.87 3.35
N TYR A 147 14.64 3.97 3.10
CA TYR A 147 15.60 3.55 4.11
C TYR A 147 16.70 4.60 4.25
N GLY A 148 16.85 5.18 5.44
CA GLY A 148 18.06 5.89 5.85
C GLY A 148 18.08 7.41 5.70
N GLU A 149 17.45 8.00 4.68
CA GLU A 149 17.44 9.46 4.48
C GLU A 149 16.20 9.92 3.71
N TYR A 150 15.58 11.04 4.11
CA TYR A 150 14.55 11.69 3.29
C TYR A 150 15.18 12.08 1.94
N PRO A 151 14.66 11.59 0.81
CA PRO A 151 15.24 11.93 -0.48
C PRO A 151 15.19 13.45 -0.66
N VAL A 152 16.33 14.03 -1.06
CA VAL A 152 16.42 15.45 -1.39
C VAL A 152 15.48 15.72 -2.56
N SER A 153 14.47 16.57 -2.34
CA SER A 153 13.45 16.86 -3.34
C SER A 153 14.05 17.58 -4.55
N GLY A 154 14.32 16.83 -5.61
CA GLY A 154 14.62 17.39 -6.92
C GLY A 154 13.34 17.90 -7.59
N ASN A 155 13.49 18.84 -8.52
CA ASN A 155 12.36 19.36 -9.30
C ASN A 155 11.94 18.33 -10.38
N PRO A 156 10.75 17.70 -10.29
CA PRO A 156 10.33 16.65 -11.21
C PRO A 156 10.16 17.16 -12.65
N ASN A 157 10.01 18.48 -12.84
CA ASN A 157 9.91 19.09 -14.17
C ASN A 157 11.22 19.07 -14.96
N LYS A 158 12.34 18.62 -14.37
CA LYS A 158 13.62 18.39 -15.06
C LYS A 158 13.83 16.93 -15.50
N ILE A 159 12.88 16.05 -15.23
CA ILE A 159 13.01 14.64 -15.59
C ILE A 159 12.64 14.45 -17.08
N ASN A 160 13.64 14.09 -17.89
CA ASN A 160 13.47 13.85 -19.34
C ASN A 160 12.98 12.43 -19.68
N ALA A 161 12.71 11.57 -18.69
CA ALA A 161 12.27 10.19 -18.87
C ALA A 161 10.92 9.93 -18.19
N SER A 162 10.01 9.22 -18.86
CA SER A 162 8.76 8.76 -18.20
C SER A 162 9.11 7.82 -17.03
N PRO A 163 8.43 7.95 -15.86
CA PRO A 163 8.59 7.03 -14.74
C PRO A 163 8.41 5.57 -15.13
N GLU A 164 7.43 5.29 -15.98
CA GLU A 164 7.15 3.95 -16.48
C GLU A 164 8.33 3.39 -17.27
N LYS A 165 8.90 4.19 -18.18
CA LYS A 165 10.03 3.75 -19.00
C LYS A 165 11.30 3.58 -18.17
N PHE A 166 11.52 4.45 -17.18
CA PHE A 166 12.62 4.32 -16.24
C PHE A 166 12.54 2.99 -15.46
N VAL A 167 11.36 2.67 -14.91
CA VAL A 167 11.13 1.42 -14.15
C VAL A 167 11.21 0.19 -15.04
N GLU A 168 10.68 0.25 -16.26
CA GLU A 168 10.82 -0.83 -17.24
C GLU A 168 12.31 -1.10 -17.54
N ASN A 169 13.10 -0.06 -17.79
CA ASN A 169 14.53 -0.20 -18.07
C ASN A 169 15.29 -0.78 -16.87
N PHE A 170 14.96 -0.35 -15.64
CA PHE A 170 15.51 -0.95 -14.43
C PHE A 170 15.24 -2.46 -14.38
N TYR A 171 13.98 -2.87 -14.52
CA TYR A 171 13.65 -4.30 -14.40
C TYR A 171 14.22 -5.15 -15.53
N ARG A 172 14.30 -4.62 -16.76
CA ARG A 172 14.99 -5.30 -17.86
C ARG A 172 16.47 -5.52 -17.54
N TRP A 173 17.15 -4.50 -17.05
CA TRP A 173 18.54 -4.62 -16.62
C TRP A 173 18.68 -5.57 -15.43
N TYR A 174 17.82 -5.45 -14.41
CA TYR A 174 17.88 -6.23 -13.17
C TYR A 174 17.71 -7.72 -13.45
N LEU A 175 16.65 -8.11 -14.17
CA LEU A 175 16.36 -9.51 -14.48
C LEU A 175 17.45 -10.15 -15.35
N SER A 176 17.99 -9.43 -16.33
CA SER A 176 19.09 -9.92 -17.18
C SER A 176 20.46 -9.96 -16.50
N ASN A 177 20.57 -9.43 -15.28
CA ASN A 177 21.79 -9.53 -14.47
C ASN A 177 21.61 -10.49 -13.27
N GLU A 178 20.42 -11.04 -13.04
CA GLU A 178 20.14 -11.93 -11.91
C GLU A 178 20.47 -13.38 -12.26
N HIS A 179 21.75 -13.74 -12.16
CA HIS A 179 22.25 -15.05 -12.55
C HIS A 179 23.21 -15.65 -11.51
N GLY A 180 22.81 -16.79 -10.93
CA GLY A 180 23.64 -17.56 -10.00
C GLY A 180 24.09 -16.74 -8.78
N GLU A 181 25.40 -16.64 -8.55
CA GLU A 181 25.96 -15.86 -7.43
C GLU A 181 26.16 -14.36 -7.76
N ASN A 182 25.96 -13.97 -9.02
CA ASN A 182 26.05 -12.58 -9.46
C ASN A 182 24.71 -11.90 -9.22
N LEU A 183 24.55 -11.37 -8.02
CA LEU A 183 23.37 -10.60 -7.64
C LEU A 183 23.44 -9.18 -8.19
N PRO A 184 22.36 -8.64 -8.82
CA PRO A 184 22.33 -7.26 -9.30
C PRO A 184 22.65 -6.23 -8.22
N GLU A 185 22.33 -6.52 -6.95
CA GLU A 185 22.66 -5.69 -5.78
C GLU A 185 24.16 -5.48 -5.59
N ARG A 186 25.00 -6.38 -6.12
CA ARG A 186 26.46 -6.28 -6.08
C ARG A 186 27.03 -5.56 -7.31
N ASN A 187 26.23 -5.34 -8.34
CA ASN A 187 26.66 -4.66 -9.56
C ASN A 187 26.59 -3.14 -9.37
N LYS A 188 27.70 -2.43 -9.63
CA LYS A 188 27.78 -0.96 -9.54
C LYS A 188 26.79 -0.21 -10.45
N GLU A 189 26.28 -0.86 -11.50
CA GLU A 189 25.28 -0.24 -12.37
C GLU A 189 23.92 -0.08 -11.69
N ILE A 190 23.66 -0.76 -10.56
CA ILE A 190 22.41 -0.60 -9.81
C ILE A 190 22.19 0.85 -9.34
N TYR A 191 23.27 1.60 -9.05
CA TYR A 191 23.21 3.00 -8.63
C TYR A 191 22.78 3.98 -9.75
N ASN A 192 22.70 3.51 -11.00
CA ASN A 192 22.06 4.26 -12.07
C ASN A 192 20.53 4.32 -11.89
N TYR A 193 19.96 3.36 -11.15
CA TYR A 193 18.52 3.19 -10.97
C TYR A 193 18.06 3.40 -9.53
N VAL A 194 18.83 2.91 -8.55
CA VAL A 194 18.42 2.83 -7.15
C VAL A 194 19.23 3.81 -6.30
N PHE A 195 18.57 4.41 -5.32
CA PHE A 195 19.20 5.30 -4.34
C PHE A 195 20.25 4.54 -3.52
N GLU A 196 21.39 5.18 -3.23
CA GLU A 196 22.53 4.51 -2.58
C GLU A 196 22.16 3.93 -1.22
N ALA A 197 21.47 4.69 -0.36
CA ALA A 197 21.03 4.22 0.94
C ALA A 197 20.11 2.98 0.84
N THR A 198 19.26 2.92 -0.20
CA THR A 198 18.40 1.75 -0.46
C THR A 198 19.23 0.55 -0.85
N VAL A 199 20.22 0.72 -1.74
CA VAL A 199 21.13 -0.37 -2.14
C VAL A 199 21.89 -0.91 -0.93
N GLU A 200 22.46 -0.03 -0.10
CA GLU A 200 23.22 -0.44 1.08
C GLU A 200 22.33 -1.13 2.13
N ALA A 201 21.10 -0.65 2.33
CA ALA A 201 20.14 -1.31 3.21
C ALA A 201 19.74 -2.70 2.73
N VAL A 202 19.58 -2.89 1.41
CA VAL A 202 19.30 -4.20 0.81
C VAL A 202 20.51 -5.11 0.93
N LYS A 203 21.72 -4.63 0.62
CA LYS A 203 22.98 -5.39 0.77
C LYS A 203 23.19 -5.91 2.18
N ALA A 204 22.95 -5.06 3.19
CA ALA A 204 23.08 -5.44 4.59
C ALA A 204 22.13 -6.59 5.00
N ARG A 205 21.10 -6.86 4.19
CA ARG A 205 20.08 -7.88 4.41
C ARG A 205 20.18 -9.06 3.42
N LEU A 206 21.16 -9.07 2.52
CA LEU A 206 21.36 -10.19 1.61
C LEU A 206 21.61 -11.48 2.39
N GLY A 207 20.89 -12.53 2.04
CA GLY A 207 20.97 -13.84 2.71
C GLY A 207 20.08 -14.00 3.96
N PHE A 208 19.42 -12.94 4.44
CA PHE A 208 18.44 -13.03 5.53
C PHE A 208 17.01 -13.32 5.06
N TYR A 209 16.72 -13.02 3.79
CA TYR A 209 15.41 -13.22 3.18
C TYR A 209 15.48 -14.27 2.09
N TYR A 210 14.42 -15.09 2.00
CA TYR A 210 14.25 -16.09 0.94
C TYR A 210 13.84 -15.48 -0.39
N THR A 211 13.53 -14.18 -0.44
CA THR A 211 13.03 -13.47 -1.61
C THR A 211 13.93 -12.28 -1.95
N SER A 212 14.11 -12.01 -3.23
CA SER A 212 14.71 -10.77 -3.71
C SER A 212 13.86 -9.58 -3.28
N TYR A 213 14.53 -8.48 -2.91
CA TYR A 213 13.89 -7.24 -2.49
C TYR A 213 13.16 -6.54 -3.64
N PHE A 214 13.74 -6.54 -4.85
CA PHE A 214 13.21 -5.76 -5.98
C PHE A 214 12.12 -6.49 -6.75
N THR A 215 12.12 -7.82 -6.71
CA THR A 215 11.12 -8.65 -7.40
C THR A 215 10.11 -9.26 -6.45
N ALA A 216 10.35 -9.20 -5.13
CA ALA A 216 9.53 -9.85 -4.12
C ALA A 216 9.28 -11.34 -4.41
N THR A 217 10.25 -12.08 -4.95
CA THR A 217 10.14 -13.53 -5.15
C THR A 217 11.47 -14.23 -4.85
N ALA A 218 11.41 -15.52 -4.52
CA ALA A 218 12.60 -16.35 -4.35
C ALA A 218 13.21 -16.79 -5.68
N VAL A 219 12.37 -16.95 -6.71
CA VAL A 219 12.75 -17.46 -8.02
C VAL A 219 11.99 -16.68 -9.08
N ASN A 220 12.73 -16.15 -10.06
CA ASN A 220 12.11 -15.48 -11.21
C ASN A 220 11.50 -16.50 -12.16
N GLY A 221 10.33 -16.17 -12.71
CA GLY A 221 9.74 -16.94 -13.80
C GLY A 221 10.57 -16.79 -15.08
N ALA A 222 10.71 -17.89 -15.82
CA ALA A 222 11.51 -17.93 -17.05
C ALA A 222 11.00 -16.98 -18.16
N ASP A 223 9.76 -16.51 -18.06
CA ASP A 223 9.13 -15.61 -19.02
C ASP A 223 9.18 -14.13 -18.58
N TRP A 224 9.63 -13.81 -17.37
CA TRP A 224 9.49 -12.49 -16.78
C TRP A 224 10.17 -11.36 -17.56
N GLU A 225 11.38 -11.59 -18.09
CA GLU A 225 12.11 -10.59 -18.89
C GLU A 225 11.30 -10.06 -20.08
N ASN A 226 10.43 -10.90 -20.63
CA ASN A 226 9.58 -10.59 -21.77
C ASN A 226 8.16 -10.16 -21.37
N ASN A 227 7.81 -10.26 -20.07
CA ASN A 227 6.45 -10.07 -19.57
C ASN A 227 6.44 -9.17 -18.33
N ILE A 228 7.07 -8.00 -18.47
CA ILE A 228 6.99 -6.91 -17.49
C ILE A 228 5.83 -5.99 -17.89
N HIS A 229 4.85 -5.83 -17.00
CA HIS A 229 3.77 -4.88 -17.20
C HIS A 229 3.88 -3.73 -16.20
N VAL A 230 4.19 -2.54 -16.71
CA VAL A 230 4.31 -1.31 -15.93
C VAL A 230 2.99 -0.53 -16.04
N TYR A 231 2.36 -0.25 -14.91
CA TYR A 231 1.11 0.52 -14.86
C TYR A 231 1.41 2.01 -14.87
N GLN A 232 0.38 2.82 -15.16
CA GLN A 232 0.46 4.27 -15.06
C GLN A 232 0.89 4.70 -13.64
N HIS A 233 1.85 5.62 -13.57
CA HIS A 233 2.32 6.12 -12.28
C HIS A 233 1.28 7.02 -11.56
N ILE A 234 1.45 7.14 -10.24
CA ILE A 234 0.71 8.05 -9.38
C ILE A 234 1.71 9.01 -8.73
N THR A 235 1.49 10.31 -8.88
CA THR A 235 2.30 11.35 -8.20
C THR A 235 1.64 11.73 -6.88
N LEU A 236 2.41 11.58 -5.80
CA LEU A 236 2.04 11.97 -4.45
C LEU A 236 2.76 13.29 -4.09
N PRO A 237 2.47 13.92 -2.93
CA PRO A 237 3.22 15.07 -2.46
C PRO A 237 4.74 14.81 -2.39
N ASP A 238 5.51 15.89 -2.29
CA ASP A 238 6.98 15.88 -2.22
C ASP A 238 7.66 15.18 -3.41
N ASN A 239 6.99 15.20 -4.57
CA ASN A 239 7.46 14.62 -5.84
C ASN A 239 7.73 13.11 -5.76
N LEU A 240 7.06 12.44 -4.82
CA LEU A 240 7.10 11.00 -4.70
C LEU A 240 6.25 10.38 -5.82
N ILE A 241 6.83 9.46 -6.58
CA ILE A 241 6.18 8.82 -7.71
C ILE A 241 6.04 7.32 -7.44
N ILE A 242 4.83 6.81 -7.57
CA ILE A 242 4.50 5.40 -7.37
C ILE A 242 4.28 4.74 -8.72
N VAL A 243 5.01 3.67 -9.00
CA VAL A 243 4.91 2.90 -10.24
C VAL A 243 4.62 1.43 -9.92
N PRO A 244 3.36 0.99 -10.07
CA PRO A 244 3.01 -0.43 -9.92
C PRO A 244 3.58 -1.26 -11.08
N VAL A 245 4.01 -2.49 -10.79
CA VAL A 245 4.60 -3.41 -11.76
C VAL A 245 4.09 -4.84 -11.53
N SER A 246 3.80 -5.55 -12.61
CA SER A 246 3.54 -7.00 -12.61
C SER A 246 4.58 -7.74 -13.46
N PHE A 247 4.97 -8.95 -13.04
CA PHE A 247 5.85 -9.84 -13.80
C PHE A 247 5.14 -11.15 -14.20
N GLY A 248 5.50 -11.69 -15.36
CA GLY A 248 5.00 -12.97 -15.88
C GLY A 248 3.68 -12.85 -16.65
N LYS A 249 3.43 -13.78 -17.58
CA LYS A 249 2.21 -13.82 -18.41
C LYS A 249 0.95 -13.99 -17.58
N ASP A 250 1.03 -14.89 -16.61
CA ASP A 250 -0.07 -15.24 -15.70
C ASP A 250 0.04 -14.53 -14.34
N LYS A 251 0.96 -13.56 -14.25
CA LYS A 251 1.18 -12.63 -13.13
C LYS A 251 1.50 -13.30 -11.81
N ASP A 252 2.70 -13.86 -11.77
CA ASP A 252 3.23 -14.55 -10.61
C ASP A 252 3.55 -13.59 -9.46
N THR A 253 3.86 -12.32 -9.77
CA THR A 253 4.27 -11.36 -8.73
C THR A 253 3.98 -9.92 -9.13
N ASN A 254 3.56 -9.13 -8.13
CA ASN A 254 3.35 -7.70 -8.25
C ASN A 254 4.21 -6.97 -7.21
N VAL A 255 4.72 -5.82 -7.60
CA VAL A 255 5.45 -4.91 -6.73
C VAL A 255 5.03 -3.47 -7.01
N VAL A 256 5.30 -2.61 -6.05
CA VAL A 256 5.11 -1.17 -6.16
C VAL A 256 6.46 -0.50 -5.99
N VAL A 257 6.93 0.14 -7.05
CA VAL A 257 8.18 0.89 -7.05
C VAL A 257 7.90 2.32 -6.63
N ILE A 258 8.67 2.79 -5.66
CA ILE A 258 8.61 4.16 -5.16
C ILE A 258 9.85 4.88 -5.67
N LEU A 259 9.62 5.98 -6.39
CA LEU A 259 10.65 6.81 -6.97
C LEU A 259 10.69 8.18 -6.30
N SER A 260 11.89 8.74 -6.21
CA SER A 260 12.10 10.17 -6.01
C SER A 260 12.63 10.82 -7.28
N ALA A 261 12.23 12.07 -7.50
CA ALA A 261 12.84 12.97 -8.45
C ALA A 261 14.09 13.62 -7.81
N GLU A 262 15.25 13.48 -8.44
CA GLU A 262 16.49 14.18 -8.09
C GLU A 262 16.95 15.07 -9.25
N ASP A 263 17.88 15.99 -8.99
CA ASP A 263 18.48 16.84 -10.03
C ASP A 263 19.09 16.04 -11.20
N LYS A 264 19.49 14.79 -10.95
CA LYS A 264 20.09 13.87 -11.93
C LYS A 264 19.09 12.90 -12.57
N GLY A 265 17.81 12.99 -12.24
CA GLY A 265 16.73 12.15 -12.78
C GLY A 265 16.01 11.34 -11.71
N LEU A 266 15.33 10.26 -12.13
CA LEU A 266 14.58 9.39 -11.23
C LEU A 266 15.52 8.42 -10.49
N ARG A 267 15.18 8.11 -9.23
CA ARG A 267 15.81 7.04 -8.44
C ARG A 267 14.77 6.23 -7.69
N ILE A 268 14.94 4.92 -7.68
CA ILE A 268 14.17 3.99 -6.86
C ILE A 268 14.63 4.14 -5.42
N THR A 269 13.74 4.59 -4.55
CA THR A 269 14.01 4.74 -3.12
C THR A 269 13.49 3.54 -2.32
N ARG A 270 12.49 2.83 -2.85
CA ARG A 270 11.88 1.68 -2.19
C ARG A 270 11.12 0.80 -3.19
N VAL A 271 11.05 -0.48 -2.89
CA VAL A 271 10.12 -1.41 -3.53
C VAL A 271 9.28 -2.08 -2.45
N GLU A 272 7.98 -2.18 -2.71
CA GLU A 272 7.01 -2.85 -1.85
C GLU A 272 6.39 -4.05 -2.55
N ASP A 273 6.38 -5.21 -1.89
CA ASP A 273 5.56 -6.33 -2.31
C ASP A 273 4.06 -6.01 -2.10
N THR A 274 3.21 -6.71 -2.84
CA THR A 274 1.75 -6.59 -2.69
C THR A 274 1.15 -7.73 -1.86
N TRP A 275 1.97 -8.51 -1.16
CA TRP A 275 1.50 -9.65 -0.41
C TRP A 275 0.82 -9.19 0.88
N GLY A 276 -0.38 -9.71 1.10
CA GLY A 276 -1.02 -9.61 2.41
C GLY A 276 -0.37 -10.55 3.40
N TYR A 277 -0.63 -10.34 4.69
CA TYR A 277 -0.36 -11.40 5.65
C TYR A 277 -1.22 -12.61 5.31
N SER A 278 -0.58 -13.76 5.16
CA SER A 278 -1.22 -15.06 5.06
C SER A 278 -1.40 -15.65 6.45
N ALA A 279 -2.45 -16.45 6.63
CA ALA A 279 -2.56 -17.30 7.81
C ALA A 279 -1.31 -18.18 7.85
N ILE A 280 -0.50 -18.02 8.90
CA ILE A 280 0.57 -18.98 9.17
C ILE A 280 -0.14 -20.29 9.55
N PRO A 281 0.15 -21.42 8.90
CA PRO A 281 -0.37 -22.72 9.32
C PRO A 281 -0.03 -23.04 10.78
#